data_AF-V8N4L6-F1
#
_entry.id   AF-V8N4L6-F1
#
_cell.length_a   1.000
_cell.length_b   1.000
_cell.length_c   1.000
_cell.angle_alpha   90.00
_cell.angle_beta   90.00
_cell.angle_gamma   90.00
#
_symmetry.space_group_name_H-M   'P 1'
#
loop_
_entity.id
_entity.type
_entity.pdbx_description
1 polymer ?
#
loop_
_entity_poly.entity_id
_entity_poly.type
_entity_poly.pdbx_seq_one_letter_code
_entity_poly.pdbx_strand_id
1 'polypeptide(L)'
;MPLPFPLPQTTSNNVQSIIESRVEKRTKGVYVPMGGKSMITFMDDLNMPAKDTFGSQPPLELLRLWLDYGFWYDRAKQTIKHIKSHAELDIVSLDSRVA
;
A
#
# COMPACT_ATOMS: atom_id res chain seq x y z
N MET A 1 -19.77 15.92 -19.83
CA MET A 1 -20.10 16.33 -18.45
C MET A 1 -19.28 15.45 -17.51
N PRO A 2 -18.26 15.96 -16.81
CA PRO A 2 -17.51 15.14 -15.86
C PRO A 2 -18.37 14.86 -14.62
N LEU A 3 -18.26 13.67 -14.06
CA LEU A 3 -19.05 13.23 -12.90
C LEU A 3 -18.70 14.05 -11.63
N PRO A 4 -19.68 14.37 -10.77
CA PRO A 4 -19.54 15.35 -9.68
C PRO A 4 -18.92 14.82 -8.38
N PHE A 5 -18.33 13.62 -8.35
CA PHE A 5 -17.72 13.08 -7.14
C PHE A 5 -16.36 12.46 -7.49
N PRO A 6 -15.26 12.87 -6.84
CA PRO A 6 -14.01 12.13 -6.98
C PRO A 6 -14.28 10.73 -6.43
N LEU A 7 -14.21 9.71 -7.30
CA LEU A 7 -14.09 8.33 -6.86
C LEU A 7 -13.00 8.28 -5.77
N PRO A 8 -13.12 7.43 -4.74
CA PRO A 8 -12.06 7.27 -3.74
C PRO A 8 -10.78 6.84 -4.46
N GLN A 9 -9.93 7.81 -4.82
CA GLN A 9 -8.65 7.53 -5.44
C GLN A 9 -7.76 7.02 -4.32
N THR A 10 -7.58 5.71 -4.27
CA THR A 10 -6.54 5.10 -3.47
C THR A 10 -5.21 5.61 -4.00
N THR A 11 -4.64 6.62 -3.34
CA THR A 11 -3.33 7.15 -3.69
C THR A 11 -2.25 6.32 -2.99
N SER A 12 -1.02 6.35 -3.51
CA SER A 12 0.12 5.72 -2.84
C SER A 12 0.38 6.33 -1.46
N ASN A 13 0.04 7.61 -1.26
CA ASN A 13 0.09 8.26 0.06
C ASN A 13 -0.89 7.63 1.05
N ASN A 14 -2.13 7.38 0.62
CA ASN A 14 -3.16 6.79 1.49
C ASN A 14 -2.75 5.37 1.92
N VAL A 15 -2.29 4.54 0.98
CA VAL A 15 -1.80 3.18 1.26
C VAL A 15 -0.64 3.21 2.26
N GLN A 16 0.35 4.06 2.01
CA GLN A 16 1.50 4.20 2.89
C GLN A 16 1.07 4.64 4.30
N SER A 17 0.18 5.63 4.41
CA SER A 17 -0.30 6.12 5.70
C SER A 17 -1.08 5.07 6.49
N ILE A 18 -1.93 4.28 5.82
CA ILE A 18 -2.69 3.18 6.45
C ILE A 18 -1.73 2.15 7.04
N ILE A 19 -0.73 1.70 6.28
CA ILE A 19 0.22 0.69 6.78
C ILE A 19 1.11 1.28 7.88
N GLU A 20 1.60 2.51 7.70
CA GLU A 20 2.40 3.22 8.72
C GLU A 20 1.62 3.40 10.04
N SER A 21 0.29 3.51 10.00
CA SER A 21 -0.56 3.57 11.20
C SER A 21 -0.66 2.24 11.96
N ARG A 22 -0.30 1.12 11.32
CA ARG A 22 -0.39 -0.24 11.89
C ARG A 22 0.96 -0.78 12.38
N VAL A 23 2.04 -0.06 12.14
CA VAL A 23 3.39 -0.46 12.52
C VAL A 23 4.01 0.55 13.49
N GLU A 24 4.84 0.07 14.40
CA GLU A 24 5.59 0.87 15.34
C GLU A 24 7.09 0.76 15.09
N LYS A 25 7.82 1.83 15.41
CA LYS A 25 9.27 1.85 15.26
C LYS A 25 9.92 1.08 16.41
N ARG A 26 10.60 -0.02 16.08
CA ARG A 26 11.34 -0.84 17.06
C ARG A 26 12.81 -0.44 17.17
N THR A 27 13.44 -0.11 16.05
CA THR A 27 14.86 0.28 15.98
C THR A 27 15.03 1.36 14.91
N LYS A 28 16.22 1.98 14.82
CA LYS A 28 16.49 3.02 13.80
C LYS A 28 16.21 2.47 12.39
N GLY A 29 15.14 2.97 11.78
CA GLY A 29 14.72 2.58 10.42
C GLY A 29 13.97 1.25 10.33
N VAL A 30 13.69 0.56 11.43
CA VAL A 30 12.98 -0.74 11.43
C VAL A 30 11.62 -0.61 12.13
N TYR A 31 10.57 -0.96 11.40
CA TYR A 31 9.18 -0.91 11.79
C TYR A 31 8.62 -2.34 11.84
N VAL A 32 7.85 -2.63 12.89
CA VAL A 32 7.20 -3.92 13.12
C VAL A 32 5.72 -3.70 13.43
N PRO A 33 4.85 -4.68 13.19
CA PRO A 33 3.44 -4.55 13.56
C PRO A 33 3.29 -4.28 15.06
N MET A 34 2.35 -3.40 15.40
CA MET A 34 2.08 -3.05 16.79
C MET A 34 1.77 -4.30 17.63
N GLY A 35 2.42 -4.41 18.79
CA GLY A 35 2.19 -5.52 19.72
C GLY A 35 2.84 -6.84 19.28
N GLY A 36 3.80 -6.81 18.36
CA GLY A 36 4.62 -7.97 17.99
C GLY A 36 3.87 -9.08 17.26
N LYS A 37 2.67 -8.80 16.73
CA LYS A 37 1.86 -9.73 15.95
C LYS A 37 2.30 -9.76 14.48
N SER A 38 1.79 -10.72 13.70
CA SER A 38 1.90 -10.70 12.23
C SER A 38 0.87 -9.73 11.65
N MET A 39 1.25 -9.01 10.59
CA MET A 39 0.34 -8.12 9.85
C MET A 39 0.03 -8.76 8.50
N ILE A 40 -1.25 -9.01 8.26
CA ILE A 40 -1.76 -9.46 6.95
C ILE A 40 -2.46 -8.26 6.32
N THR A 41 -2.10 -7.95 5.07
CA THR A 41 -2.68 -6.84 4.31
C THR A 41 -3.50 -7.45 3.19
N PHE A 42 -4.81 -7.20 3.17
CA PHE A 42 -5.69 -7.58 2.08
C PHE A 42 -5.94 -6.38 1.17
N MET A 43 -5.97 -6.63 -0.13
CA MET A 43 -6.36 -5.64 -1.14
C MET A 43 -7.41 -6.25 -2.06
N ASP A 44 -8.61 -5.69 -1.98
CA ASP A 44 -9.81 -6.18 -2.66
C ASP A 44 -9.93 -5.67 -4.10
N ASP A 45 -9.53 -4.42 -4.33
CA ASP A 45 -9.62 -3.76 -5.62
C ASP A 45 -8.25 -3.25 -6.09
N LEU A 46 -7.50 -4.11 -6.78
CA LEU A 46 -6.34 -3.67 -7.57
C LEU A 46 -6.76 -3.01 -8.90
N ASN A 47 -8.05 -3.09 -9.27
CA ASN A 47 -8.58 -2.58 -10.54
C ASN A 47 -9.18 -1.17 -10.47
N MET A 48 -9.19 -0.51 -9.30
CA MET A 48 -9.74 0.85 -9.17
C MET A 48 -8.79 1.88 -8.55
N PRO A 49 -7.58 2.06 -9.10
CA PRO A 49 -7.00 3.39 -9.22
C PRO A 49 -7.04 3.78 -10.71
N ALA A 50 -7.70 4.90 -11.03
CA ALA A 50 -7.66 5.46 -12.39
C ALA A 50 -6.19 5.54 -12.84
N LYS A 51 -5.84 4.84 -13.93
CA LYS A 51 -4.50 4.90 -14.50
C LYS A 51 -4.16 6.36 -14.75
N ASP A 52 -2.99 6.80 -14.29
CA ASP A 52 -2.52 8.14 -14.64
C ASP A 52 -2.32 8.23 -16.16
N THR A 53 -2.17 9.44 -16.68
CA THR A 53 -1.98 9.79 -18.11
C THR A 53 -0.92 8.92 -18.81
N PHE A 54 0.02 8.36 -18.05
CA PHE A 54 1.12 7.51 -18.51
C PHE A 54 0.92 6.00 -18.26
N GLY A 55 -0.27 5.57 -17.82
CA GLY A 55 -0.58 4.18 -17.51
C GLY A 55 -0.07 3.70 -16.14
N SER A 56 0.62 4.56 -15.39
CA SER A 56 1.19 4.25 -14.08
C SER A 56 0.11 4.06 -13.01
N GLN A 57 0.36 3.13 -12.10
CA GLN A 57 -0.47 2.89 -10.91
C GLN A 57 0.41 3.07 -9.67
N PRO A 58 0.58 4.31 -9.17
CA PRO A 58 1.46 4.60 -8.04
C PRO A 58 1.24 3.73 -6.79
N PRO A 59 0.00 3.34 -6.41
CA PRO A 59 -0.23 2.43 -5.29
C PRO A 59 0.36 1.03 -5.53
N LEU A 60 0.23 0.50 -6.74
CA LEU A 60 0.71 -0.84 -7.10
C LEU A 60 2.25 -0.90 -7.07
N GLU A 61 2.91 0.11 -7.62
CA GLU A 61 4.38 0.23 -7.59
C GLU A 61 4.93 0.33 -6.16
N LEU A 62 4.23 1.04 -5.28
CA LEU A 62 4.60 1.13 -3.86
C LEU A 62 4.52 -0.25 -3.18
N LEU A 63 3.49 -1.03 -3.49
CA LEU A 63 3.32 -2.37 -2.94
C LEU A 63 4.36 -3.34 -3.49
N ARG A 64 4.65 -3.24 -4.80
CA ARG A 64 5.74 -3.98 -5.45
C ARG A 64 7.07 -3.71 -4.75
N LEU A 65 7.41 -2.45 -4.52
CA LEU A 65 8.62 -2.04 -3.80
C LEU A 65 8.68 -2.66 -2.40
N TRP A 66 7.56 -2.63 -1.67
CA TRP A 66 7.49 -3.17 -0.33
C TRP A 66 7.60 -4.70 -0.29
N LEU A 67 6.94 -5.40 -1.20
CA LEU A 67 6.99 -6.85 -1.31
C LEU A 67 8.37 -7.36 -1.71
N ASP A 68 8.97 -6.76 -2.74
CA ASP A 68 10.23 -7.23 -3.30
C ASP A 68 11.42 -6.90 -2.38
N TYR A 69 11.38 -5.76 -1.69
CA TYR A 69 12.54 -5.27 -0.93
C TYR A 69 12.32 -5.15 0.58
N GLY A 70 11.08 -5.26 1.08
CA GLY A 70 10.77 -5.14 2.51
C GLY A 70 10.97 -3.74 3.10
N PHE A 71 11.04 -2.71 2.24
CA PHE A 71 11.16 -1.31 2.67
C PHE A 71 10.48 -0.35 1.70
N TRP A 72 10.26 0.88 2.16
CA TRP A 72 10.02 2.04 1.30
C TRP A 72 10.68 3.30 1.85
N TYR A 73 10.65 4.38 1.09
CA TYR A 73 11.22 5.65 1.52
C TYR A 73 10.20 6.49 2.30
N ASP A 74 10.70 7.15 3.36
CA ASP A 74 9.99 8.24 3.99
C ASP A 74 9.91 9.43 3.03
N ARG A 75 8.71 9.92 2.72
CA ARG A 75 8.51 11.00 1.75
C ARG A 75 8.99 12.37 2.23
N ALA A 76 9.10 12.58 3.55
CA ALA A 76 9.53 13.85 4.13
C ALA A 76 11.03 13.89 4.41
N LYS A 77 11.59 12.77 4.90
CA LYS A 77 13.00 12.66 5.32
C LYS A 77 13.89 11.98 4.30
N GLN A 78 13.31 11.35 3.27
CA GLN A 78 14.02 10.58 2.24
C GLN A 78 14.88 9.46 2.83
N THR A 79 14.49 8.94 4.00
CA THR A 79 15.19 7.85 4.70
C THR A 79 14.49 6.51 4.45
N ILE A 80 15.25 5.43 4.41
CA ILE A 80 14.71 4.07 4.28
C ILE A 80 13.93 3.67 5.54
N LYS A 81 12.72 3.14 5.35
CA LYS A 81 11.90 2.49 6.38
C LYS A 81 11.76 1.01 6.05
N HIS A 82 12.48 0.17 6.77
CA HIS A 82 12.28 -1.28 6.71
C HIS A 82 11.02 -1.64 7.47
N ILE A 83 10.09 -2.31 6.80
CA ILE A 83 8.82 -2.73 7.38
C ILE A 83 8.84 -4.23 7.41
N LYS A 84 9.17 -4.77 8.59
CA LYS A 84 9.20 -6.21 8.81
C LYS A 84 7.78 -6.69 9.02
N SER A 85 7.19 -7.17 7.95
CA SER A 85 5.93 -7.89 7.96
C SER A 85 6.18 -9.24 7.32
N HIS A 86 5.67 -10.33 7.90
CA HIS A 86 5.28 -11.47 7.08
C HIS A 86 4.00 -11.05 6.35
N ALA A 87 4.13 -10.12 5.40
CA ALA A 87 3.00 -9.68 4.59
C ALA A 87 2.79 -10.75 3.52
N GLU A 88 1.89 -11.68 3.82
CA GLU A 88 1.25 -12.45 2.76
C GLU A 88 0.20 -11.53 2.15
N LEU A 89 0.52 -10.98 0.96
CA LEU A 89 -0.44 -10.23 0.17
C LEU A 89 -1.29 -11.24 -0.59
N ASP A 90 -2.42 -11.63 0.00
CA ASP A 90 -3.47 -12.35 -0.71
C ASP A 90 -4.21 -11.36 -1.60
N ILE A 91 -3.83 -11.35 -2.88
CA ILE A 91 -4.55 -10.63 -3.92
C ILE A 91 -5.81 -11.42 -4.23
N VAL A 92 -6.91 -11.05 -3.58
CA VAL A 92 -8.23 -11.57 -3.94
C VAL A 92 -8.75 -10.69 -5.07
N SER A 93 -8.53 -11.12 -6.31
CA SER A 93 -9.21 -10.51 -7.46
C SER A 93 -10.67 -10.95 -7.41
N LEU A 94 -11.57 -10.11 -6.91
CA LEU A 94 -13.00 -10.28 -7.15
C LEU A 94 -13.27 -10.04 -8.64
N ASP A 95 -13.21 -11.11 -9.43
CA ASP A 95 -13.65 -11.08 -10.83
C ASP A 95 -15.16 -10.78 -10.84
N SER A 96 -15.52 -9.55 -11.20
CA SER A 96 -16.91 -9.08 -11.30
C SER A 96 -17.63 -9.60 -12.56
N ARG A 97 -17.29 -10.81 -13.02
CA ARG A 97 -17.94 -11.49 -14.16
C ARG A 97 -19.01 -12.47 -13.74
N VAL A 98 -19.97 -12.03 -12.91
CA VAL A 98 -21.33 -12.59 -12.93
C VAL A 98 -22.29 -11.60 -12.28
N ALA A 99 -22.92 -10.77 -13.11
CA ALA A 99 -24.22 -10.15 -12.88
C ALA A 99 -24.89 -9.91 -14.23
#